data_AF-A0A813YWQ4-F1
#
_entry.id   AF-A0A813YWQ4-F1
#
_cell.length_a   1.000
_cell.length_b   1.000
_cell.length_c   1.000
_cell.angle_alpha   90.00
_cell.angle_beta   90.00
_cell.angle_gamma   90.00
#
_symmetry.space_group_name_H-M   'P 1'
#
loop_
_entity.id
_entity.type
_entity.pdbx_description
1 polymer ?
#
loop_
_entity_poly.entity_id
_entity_poly.type
_entity_poly.pdbx_seq_one_letter_code
_entity_poly.pdbx_strand_id
1 'polypeptide(L)'
;MMNRFSDIDCSFKKLPPIYGFLSEELVSIEKALEPIESQIADLSYYIKIAKNIVIIHQNMLYCPAGVIVDRLDQVYVADCGNHRIMRWCEGKEEGEIIVGGDGDGDQLNVPMGLSFDDKGNIYVTDRWNYRIEKFEIIL
;
A
#
# COMPACT_ATOMS: atom_id res chain seq x y z
N MET A 1 30.26 -8.65 31.05
CA MET A 1 29.23 -9.37 30.28
C MET A 1 27.88 -8.71 30.55
N MET A 2 27.32 -8.05 29.53
CA MET A 2 25.96 -7.53 29.53
C MET A 2 24.98 -8.66 29.23
N ASN A 3 23.83 -8.67 29.92
CA ASN A 3 22.50 -8.92 29.33
C ASN A 3 21.43 -8.86 30.43
N ARG A 4 20.54 -7.86 30.37
CA ARG A 4 19.13 -8.09 30.02
C ARG A 4 18.35 -6.78 29.95
N PHE A 5 17.81 -6.53 28.77
CA PHE A 5 16.61 -5.72 28.57
C PHE A 5 15.43 -6.44 29.22
N SER A 6 14.80 -5.80 30.20
CA SER A 6 13.36 -5.93 30.41
C SER A 6 12.86 -4.59 30.92
N ASP A 7 11.68 -4.22 30.43
CA ASP A 7 10.77 -3.25 31.05
C ASP A 7 11.05 -1.76 30.76
N ILE A 8 10.82 -1.34 29.51
CA ILE A 8 10.34 0.04 29.28
C ILE A 8 8.82 0.00 29.31
N ASP A 9 8.32 0.33 30.50
CA ASP A 9 6.92 0.51 30.85
C ASP A 9 6.25 1.62 30.02
N CYS A 10 4.99 1.37 29.66
CA CYS A 10 4.11 2.19 28.84
C CYS A 10 3.46 3.30 29.69
N SER A 11 4.26 4.04 30.45
CA SER A 11 3.79 5.18 31.23
C SER A 11 4.39 6.47 30.68
N PHE A 12 3.73 7.05 29.67
CA PHE A 12 3.79 8.49 29.41
C PHE A 12 3.25 9.19 30.67
N LYS A 13 4.12 9.38 31.67
CA LYS A 13 3.92 10.38 32.70
C LYS A 13 3.83 11.70 31.96
N LYS A 14 2.62 12.28 31.91
CA LYS A 14 2.40 13.67 31.50
C LYS A 14 3.44 14.52 32.23
N LEU A 15 4.45 14.97 31.50
CA LEU A 15 5.37 15.99 32.00
C LEU A 15 4.52 17.22 32.34
N PRO A 16 4.77 17.88 33.49
CA PRO A 16 4.04 19.09 33.84
C PRO A 16 4.27 20.16 32.76
N PRO A 17 3.32 21.09 32.56
CA PRO A 17 3.50 22.16 31.59
C PRO A 17 4.62 23.05 32.12
N ILE A 18 5.79 23.02 31.47
CA ILE A 18 6.85 24.00 31.70
C ILE A 18 6.46 25.27 30.94
N TYR A 19 5.38 25.93 31.37
CA TYR A 19 5.04 27.27 30.90
C TYR A 19 5.63 28.29 31.88
N GLY A 20 6.81 28.79 31.53
CA GLY A 20 7.40 29.97 32.19
C GLY A 20 8.92 29.93 32.14
N PHE A 21 9.50 30.76 31.27
CA PHE A 21 10.94 30.91 30.99
C PHE A 21 11.57 29.76 30.21
N LEU A 22 11.22 29.67 28.93
CA LEU A 22 12.20 29.23 27.94
C LEU A 22 13.39 30.20 28.03
N SER A 23 14.62 29.70 28.11
CA SER A 23 15.81 30.55 27.98
C SER A 23 15.72 31.31 26.66
N GLU A 24 16.29 32.52 26.58
CA GLU A 24 16.29 33.30 25.32
C GLU A 24 16.87 32.49 24.14
N GLU A 25 17.76 31.54 24.43
CA GLU A 25 18.27 30.56 23.48
C GLU A 25 17.18 29.60 22.96
N LEU A 26 16.32 29.05 23.81
CA LEU A 26 15.22 28.17 23.40
C LEU A 26 14.18 28.93 22.55
N VAL A 27 13.85 30.17 22.93
CA VAL A 27 12.93 31.02 22.14
C VAL A 27 13.52 31.37 20.77
N SER A 28 14.84 31.60 20.72
CA SER A 28 15.55 31.86 19.45
C SER A 28 15.61 30.62 18.56
N ILE A 29 15.74 29.42 19.15
CA ILE A 29 15.71 28.14 18.43
C ILE A 29 14.31 27.85 17.87
N GLU A 30 13.24 28.02 18.66
CA GLU A 30 11.87 27.82 18.18
C GLU A 30 11.53 28.74 17.00
N LYS A 31 11.89 30.03 17.09
CA LYS A 31 11.74 30.97 15.97
C LYS A 31 12.57 30.59 14.74
N ALA A 32 13.72 29.97 14.93
CA ALA A 32 14.55 29.47 13.83
C ALA A 32 14.01 28.17 13.21
N LEU A 33 13.16 27.42 13.93
CA LEU A 33 12.51 26.20 13.46
C LEU A 33 11.21 26.47 12.68
N GLU A 34 10.46 27.54 12.99
CA GLU A 34 9.22 27.90 12.27
C GLU A 34 9.35 27.88 10.72
N PRO A 35 10.43 28.43 10.11
CA PRO A 35 10.61 28.40 8.65
C PRO A 35 10.87 26.99 8.09
N ILE A 36 11.45 26.11 8.90
CA ILE A 36 11.75 24.73 8.52
C ILE A 36 10.47 23.88 8.61
N GLU A 37 9.70 24.04 9.68
CA GLU A 37 8.41 23.37 9.86
C GLU A 37 7.43 23.72 8.74
N SER A 38 7.40 24.98 8.31
CA SER A 38 6.60 25.46 7.18
C SER A 38 7.00 24.78 5.86
N GLN A 39 8.30 24.67 5.56
CA GLN A 39 8.79 23.98 4.36
C GLN A 39 8.46 22.48 4.38
N ILE A 40 8.56 21.84 5.55
CA ILE A 40 8.20 20.42 5.72
C ILE A 40 6.69 20.21 5.51
N ALA A 41 5.84 21.14 5.96
CA ALA A 41 4.40 21.08 5.77
C ALA A 41 4.02 21.15 4.27
N ASP A 42 4.65 22.06 3.53
CA ASP A 42 4.45 22.17 2.06
C ASP A 42 4.89 20.89 1.34
N LEU A 43 6.09 20.39 1.63
CA LEU A 43 6.59 19.11 1.06
C LEU A 43 5.65 17.94 1.39
N SER A 44 5.13 17.88 2.61
CA SER A 44 4.17 16.85 3.03
C SER A 44 2.86 16.92 2.23
N TYR A 45 2.40 18.13 1.90
CA TYR A 45 1.23 18.35 1.06
C TYR A 45 1.45 17.85 -0.38
N TYR A 46 2.59 18.19 -1.00
CA TYR A 46 2.92 17.70 -2.35
C TYR A 46 3.11 16.19 -2.39
N ILE A 47 3.73 15.59 -1.36
CA ILE A 47 3.86 14.13 -1.24
C ILE A 47 2.48 13.48 -1.14
N LYS A 48 1.55 14.07 -0.37
CA LYS A 48 0.17 13.57 -0.26
C LYS A 48 -0.56 13.61 -1.60
N ILE A 49 -0.44 14.71 -2.35
CA ILE A 49 -1.03 14.82 -3.69
C ILE A 49 -0.43 13.79 -4.63
N ALA A 50 0.90 13.67 -4.66
CA ALA A 50 1.59 12.72 -5.53
C ALA A 50 1.17 11.27 -5.22
N LYS A 51 1.08 10.90 -3.93
CA LYS A 51 0.57 9.59 -3.51
C LYS A 51 -0.86 9.37 -3.97
N ASN A 52 -1.75 10.33 -3.78
CA ASN A 52 -3.14 10.20 -4.22
C ASN A 52 -3.24 10.03 -5.76
N ILE A 53 -2.45 10.77 -6.53
CA ILE A 53 -2.41 10.63 -8.00
C ILE A 53 -1.97 9.22 -8.40
N VAL A 54 -0.92 8.70 -7.76
CA VAL A 54 -0.41 7.34 -8.02
C VAL A 54 -1.43 6.28 -7.62
N ILE A 55 -2.04 6.39 -6.43
CA ILE A 55 -3.05 5.44 -5.94
C ILE A 55 -4.29 5.44 -6.82
N ILE A 56 -4.80 6.60 -7.22
CA ILE A 56 -5.95 6.70 -8.12
C ILE A 56 -5.66 5.99 -9.43
N HIS A 57 -4.47 6.17 -10.00
CA HIS A 57 -4.11 5.49 -11.24
C HIS A 57 -4.00 3.97 -11.06
N GLN A 58 -3.42 3.51 -9.95
CA GLN A 58 -3.29 2.09 -9.66
C GLN A 58 -4.61 1.41 -9.31
N ASN A 59 -5.59 2.11 -8.73
CA ASN A 59 -6.87 1.51 -8.36
C ASN A 59 -7.91 1.52 -9.50
N MET A 60 -7.67 2.27 -10.59
CA MET A 60 -8.57 2.29 -11.74
C MET A 60 -8.44 1.04 -12.61
N LEU A 61 -9.56 0.37 -12.83
CA LEU A 61 -9.68 -0.75 -13.76
C LEU A 61 -9.77 -0.25 -15.22
N TYR A 62 -9.16 -0.98 -16.15
CA TYR A 62 -9.24 -0.78 -17.58
C TYR A 62 -9.56 -2.09 -18.30
N CYS A 63 -10.77 -2.17 -18.87
CA CYS A 63 -11.29 -3.38 -19.52
C CYS A 63 -11.27 -4.63 -18.62
N PRO A 64 -11.86 -4.62 -17.41
CA PRO A 64 -11.90 -5.83 -16.59
C PRO A 64 -12.65 -6.97 -17.32
N ALA A 65 -12.09 -8.17 -17.30
CA ALA A 65 -12.58 -9.29 -18.12
C ALA A 65 -13.16 -10.45 -17.31
N GLY A 66 -12.52 -10.80 -16.19
CA GLY A 66 -12.91 -11.91 -15.32
C GLY A 66 -12.90 -11.51 -13.85
N VAL A 67 -13.77 -12.14 -13.07
CA VAL A 67 -13.88 -11.93 -11.62
C VAL A 67 -14.10 -13.26 -10.91
N ILE A 68 -13.41 -13.47 -9.79
CA ILE A 68 -13.63 -14.58 -8.87
C ILE A 68 -13.60 -14.07 -7.42
N VAL A 69 -14.23 -14.81 -6.52
CA VAL A 69 -14.25 -14.52 -5.09
C VAL A 69 -13.72 -15.75 -4.35
N ASP A 70 -12.83 -15.54 -3.39
CA ASP A 70 -12.30 -16.63 -2.56
C ASP A 70 -13.24 -16.98 -1.38
N ARG A 71 -12.80 -17.87 -0.50
CA ARG A 71 -13.60 -18.28 0.68
C ARG A 71 -13.55 -17.26 1.83
N LEU A 72 -12.75 -16.22 1.71
CA LEU A 72 -12.56 -15.13 2.67
C LEU A 72 -13.23 -13.83 2.16
N ASP A 73 -14.12 -13.95 1.17
CA ASP A 73 -14.82 -12.84 0.51
C ASP A 73 -13.88 -11.78 -0.12
N GLN A 74 -12.66 -12.18 -0.48
CA GLN A 74 -11.74 -11.36 -1.25
C GLN A 74 -12.08 -11.46 -2.74
N VAL A 75 -12.17 -10.31 -3.41
CA VAL A 75 -12.52 -10.21 -4.82
C VAL A 75 -11.28 -10.07 -5.67
N TYR A 76 -11.17 -10.88 -6.72
CA TYR A 76 -10.05 -10.87 -7.64
C TYR A 76 -10.54 -10.54 -9.05
N VAL A 77 -9.91 -9.58 -9.71
CA VAL A 77 -10.30 -9.10 -11.04
C VAL A 77 -9.14 -9.19 -12.01
N ALA A 78 -9.39 -9.76 -13.18
CA ALA A 78 -8.48 -9.69 -14.32
C ALA A 78 -8.65 -8.33 -15.00
N ASP A 79 -7.73 -7.41 -14.72
CA ASP A 79 -7.72 -6.06 -15.24
C ASP A 79 -6.97 -6.02 -16.57
N CYS A 80 -7.65 -6.50 -17.63
CA CYS A 80 -6.96 -6.98 -18.83
C CYS A 80 -6.26 -5.87 -19.62
N GLY A 81 -6.84 -4.67 -19.65
CA GLY A 81 -6.24 -3.52 -20.32
C GLY A 81 -5.02 -2.96 -19.58
N ASN A 82 -4.90 -3.23 -18.28
CA ASN A 82 -3.74 -2.90 -17.46
C ASN A 82 -2.81 -4.10 -17.24
N HIS A 83 -3.02 -5.21 -17.95
CA HIS A 83 -2.10 -6.35 -17.95
C HIS A 83 -1.79 -6.92 -16.55
N ARG A 84 -2.80 -6.94 -15.66
CA ARG A 84 -2.61 -7.30 -14.24
C ARG A 84 -3.82 -8.02 -13.64
N ILE A 85 -3.60 -8.65 -12.49
CA ILE A 85 -4.66 -9.14 -11.60
C ILE A 85 -4.68 -8.28 -10.33
N MET A 86 -5.87 -7.81 -9.98
CA MET A 86 -6.12 -6.99 -8.81
C MET A 86 -6.90 -7.78 -7.75
N ARG A 87 -6.68 -7.49 -6.47
CA ARG A 87 -7.40 -8.07 -5.33
C ARG A 87 -7.98 -6.98 -4.42
N TRP A 88 -9.20 -7.18 -3.93
CA TRP A 88 -9.81 -6.37 -2.87
C TRP A 88 -10.19 -7.26 -1.69
N CYS A 89 -9.69 -6.93 -0.50
CA CYS A 89 -10.17 -7.53 0.74
C CYS A 89 -11.54 -6.98 1.11
N GLU A 90 -12.32 -7.76 1.86
CA GLU A 90 -13.64 -7.35 2.35
C GLU A 90 -13.59 -5.96 3.02
N GLY A 91 -14.48 -5.06 2.56
CA GLY A 91 -14.59 -3.70 3.10
C GLY A 91 -13.47 -2.73 2.70
N LYS A 92 -12.57 -3.10 1.77
CA LYS A 92 -11.55 -2.19 1.22
C LYS A 92 -12.04 -1.53 -0.06
N GLU A 93 -11.83 -0.20 -0.15
CA GLU A 93 -12.10 0.59 -1.36
C GLU A 93 -10.93 0.54 -2.36
N GLU A 94 -9.74 0.21 -1.86
CA GLU A 94 -8.50 0.14 -2.63
C GLU A 94 -8.11 -1.31 -2.86
N GLY A 95 -7.77 -1.61 -4.11
CA GLY A 95 -7.29 -2.91 -4.54
C GLY A 95 -5.77 -2.92 -4.60
N GLU A 96 -5.21 -4.11 -4.49
CA GLU A 96 -3.77 -4.35 -4.63
C GLU A 96 -3.47 -5.17 -5.88
N ILE A 97 -2.35 -4.84 -6.52
CA ILE A 97 -1.82 -5.63 -7.62
C ILE A 97 -1.19 -6.89 -7.02
N ILE A 98 -1.71 -8.06 -7.37
CA ILE A 98 -1.15 -9.32 -6.91
C ILE A 98 -0.26 -9.99 -7.97
N VAL A 99 -0.50 -9.71 -9.25
CA VAL A 99 0.24 -10.27 -10.40
C VAL A 99 0.22 -9.27 -11.56
N GLY A 100 1.34 -9.13 -12.27
CA GLY A 100 1.45 -8.32 -13.49
C GLY A 100 1.54 -6.82 -13.25
N GLY A 101 1.23 -6.02 -14.29
CA GLY A 101 1.38 -4.57 -14.31
C GLY A 101 2.79 -4.10 -14.74
N ASP A 102 3.10 -2.83 -14.49
CA ASP A 102 4.34 -2.17 -14.94
C ASP A 102 5.59 -2.49 -14.08
N GLY A 103 5.55 -3.53 -13.25
CA GLY A 103 6.64 -3.93 -12.34
C GLY A 103 7.56 -5.02 -12.88
N ASP A 104 8.61 -5.34 -12.10
CA ASP A 104 9.46 -6.51 -12.32
C ASP A 104 8.70 -7.79 -11.88
N GLY A 105 8.36 -8.65 -12.83
CA GLY A 105 7.64 -9.90 -12.59
C GLY A 105 7.14 -10.57 -13.88
N ASP A 106 6.41 -11.68 -13.75
CA ASP A 106 5.78 -12.38 -14.88
C ASP A 106 4.71 -11.48 -15.54
N GLN A 107 5.08 -10.89 -16.67
CA GLN A 107 4.22 -9.97 -17.41
C GLN A 107 3.06 -10.71 -18.07
N LEU A 108 1.87 -10.56 -17.50
CA LEU A 108 0.63 -10.96 -18.14
C LEU A 108 0.36 -10.11 -19.39
N ASN A 109 -0.31 -10.68 -20.37
CA ASN A 109 -0.68 -10.01 -21.61
C ASN A 109 -2.16 -10.22 -21.93
N VAL A 110 -2.98 -9.26 -21.48
CA VAL A 110 -4.46 -9.30 -21.50
C VAL A 110 -4.97 -10.58 -20.81
N PRO A 111 -4.79 -10.66 -19.47
CA PRO A 111 -5.38 -11.75 -18.70
C PRO A 111 -6.91 -11.69 -18.78
N MET A 112 -7.56 -12.84 -18.90
CA MET A 112 -9.01 -12.92 -19.13
C MET A 112 -9.74 -13.69 -18.01
N GLY A 113 -9.74 -15.01 -18.08
CA GLY A 113 -10.37 -15.88 -17.11
C GLY A 113 -9.48 -16.15 -15.90
N LEU A 114 -10.12 -16.27 -14.73
CA LEU A 114 -9.51 -16.63 -13.46
C LEU A 114 -10.24 -17.84 -12.86
N SER A 115 -9.50 -18.71 -12.15
CA SER A 115 -10.07 -19.78 -11.32
C SER A 115 -9.14 -20.12 -10.18
N PHE A 116 -9.70 -20.55 -9.05
CA PHE A 116 -8.92 -21.12 -7.95
C PHE A 116 -8.74 -22.64 -8.11
N ASP A 117 -7.66 -23.18 -7.54
CA ASP A 117 -7.60 -24.58 -7.11
C ASP A 117 -7.95 -24.73 -5.62
N ASP A 118 -8.05 -25.98 -5.14
CA ASP A 118 -8.39 -26.28 -3.74
C ASP A 118 -7.34 -25.79 -2.72
N LYS A 119 -6.15 -25.39 -3.19
CA LYS A 119 -5.08 -24.83 -2.36
C LYS A 119 -5.08 -23.29 -2.36
N GLY A 120 -6.00 -22.65 -3.10
CA GLY A 120 -6.08 -21.19 -3.19
C GLY A 120 -5.16 -20.57 -4.24
N ASN A 121 -4.50 -21.37 -5.09
CA ASN A 121 -3.71 -20.83 -6.20
C ASN A 121 -4.63 -20.32 -7.30
N ILE A 122 -4.21 -19.27 -8.00
CA ILE A 122 -4.95 -18.70 -9.12
C ILE A 122 -4.41 -19.23 -10.44
N TYR A 123 -5.31 -19.73 -11.28
CA TYR A 123 -5.05 -20.01 -12.69
C TYR A 123 -5.56 -18.85 -13.53
N VAL A 124 -4.71 -18.35 -14.41
CA VAL A 124 -5.01 -17.21 -15.29
C VAL A 124 -4.89 -17.65 -16.74
N THR A 125 -5.90 -17.35 -17.56
CA THR A 125 -5.74 -17.44 -19.02
C THR A 125 -5.08 -16.16 -19.53
N ASP A 126 -3.82 -16.27 -19.93
CA ASP A 126 -2.97 -15.16 -20.37
C ASP A 126 -3.01 -15.06 -21.90
N ARG A 127 -4.02 -14.32 -22.40
CA ARG A 127 -4.56 -14.48 -23.75
C ARG A 127 -3.53 -14.28 -24.85
N TRP A 128 -2.77 -13.18 -24.81
CA TRP A 128 -1.82 -12.85 -25.89
C TRP A 128 -0.44 -13.46 -25.70
N ASN A 129 -0.20 -14.08 -24.55
CA ASN A 129 0.94 -14.98 -24.37
C ASN A 129 0.59 -16.44 -24.69
N TYR A 130 -0.65 -16.73 -25.08
CA TYR A 130 -1.13 -18.05 -25.51
C TYR A 130 -0.88 -19.16 -24.46
N ARG A 131 -0.98 -18.81 -23.17
CA ARG A 131 -0.69 -19.73 -22.07
C ARG A 131 -1.76 -19.69 -20.99
N ILE A 132 -1.73 -20.71 -20.15
CA ILE A 132 -2.38 -20.70 -18.84
C ILE A 132 -1.26 -20.69 -17.82
N GLU A 133 -1.33 -19.77 -16.87
CA GLU A 133 -0.32 -19.61 -15.83
C GLU A 133 -0.95 -19.82 -14.46
N LYS A 134 -0.15 -20.38 -13.55
CA LYS A 134 -0.55 -20.66 -12.18
C LYS A 134 0.27 -19.79 -11.25
N PHE A 135 -0.41 -19.03 -10.39
CA PHE A 135 0.21 -18.23 -9.35
C PHE A 135 -0.12 -18.78 -7.98
N GLU A 136 0.93 -19.02 -7.19
CA GLU A 136 0.78 -19.32 -5.77
C GLU A 136 0.50 -18.02 -5.04
N ILE A 137 -0.72 -17.90 -4.51
CA ILE A 137 -1.15 -16.76 -3.72
C ILE A 137 -1.09 -17.21 -2.26
N ILE A 138 -0.23 -16.56 -1.48
CA ILE A 138 -0.17 -16.78 -0.04
C ILE A 138 -1.44 -16.14 0.54
N LEU A 139 -2.38 -16.99 0.96
CA LEU A 139 -3.58 -16.61 1.71
C LEU A 139 -3.26 -16.49 3.21
#